data_AF-A0A3Q9XXA2-F1
#
_entry.id   AF-A0A3Q9XXA2-F1
#
_cell.length_a   1.000
_cell.length_b   1.000
_cell.length_c   1.000
_cell.angle_alpha   90.00
_cell.angle_beta   90.00
_cell.angle_gamma   90.00
#
_symmetry.space_group_name_H-M   'P 1'
#
loop_
_entity.id
_entity.type
_entity.pdbx_description
1 polymer ?
#
loop_
_entity_poly.entity_id
_entity_poly.type
_entity_poly.pdbx_seq_one_letter_code
_entity_poly.pdbx_strand_id
1 'polypeptide(L)'
;MTVPLGFRRMAKIPEILILHRDNLHTDEIVMKQGYKVTTPLRTLIDVLEDSVLSEDLLMQAVQDAKKKGLITKYAIEANQRYPAKVAERLLKMMEEAYG
;
A
#
# COMPACT_ATOMS: atom_id res chain seq x y z
N MET A 1 -7.00 7.19 -6.20
CA MET A 1 -5.82 7.36 -7.08
C MET A 1 -4.81 8.26 -6.38
N THR A 2 -3.52 7.94 -6.45
CA THR A 2 -2.46 8.73 -5.83
C THR A 2 -1.88 9.74 -6.81
N VAL A 3 -1.71 10.99 -6.38
CA VAL A 3 -1.15 12.10 -7.18
C VAL A 3 -0.08 12.85 -6.39
N PRO A 4 0.88 13.52 -7.05
CA PRO A 4 1.86 14.35 -6.36
C PRO A 4 1.22 15.43 -5.48
N LEU A 5 1.92 15.86 -4.44
CA LEU A 5 1.41 16.86 -3.47
C LEU A 5 0.92 18.15 -4.14
N GLY A 6 1.64 18.60 -5.19
CA GLY A 6 1.31 19.81 -5.95
C GLY A 6 0.31 19.62 -7.08
N PHE A 7 -0.29 18.43 -7.22
CA PHE A 7 -1.19 18.14 -8.34
C PHE A 7 -2.42 19.06 -8.32
N ARG A 8 -2.64 19.74 -9.46
CA ARG A 8 -3.79 20.58 -9.73
C ARG A 8 -4.46 20.11 -11.01
N ARG A 9 -5.80 20.17 -11.04
CA ARG A 9 -6.60 19.87 -12.23
C ARG A 9 -7.59 20.99 -12.47
N MET A 10 -7.76 21.39 -13.73
CA MET A 10 -8.69 22.46 -14.10
C MET A 10 -10.16 21.99 -14.10
N ALA A 11 -10.42 20.72 -14.43
CA ALA A 11 -11.76 20.14 -14.45
C ALA A 11 -12.19 19.63 -13.07
N LYS A 12 -13.47 19.82 -12.70
CA LYS A 12 -14.09 19.30 -11.46
C LYS A 12 -13.79 17.82 -11.30
N ILE A 13 -13.32 17.40 -10.13
CA ILE A 13 -13.06 15.99 -9.82
C ILE A 13 -14.40 15.26 -9.73
N PRO A 14 -14.57 14.10 -10.40
CA PRO A 14 -15.78 13.29 -10.26
C PRO A 14 -15.98 12.89 -8.80
N GLU A 15 -17.22 12.88 -8.32
CA GLU A 15 -17.52 12.61 -6.90
C GLU A 15 -17.09 11.20 -6.46
N ILE A 16 -17.05 10.25 -7.40
CA ILE A 16 -16.59 8.87 -7.17
C ILE A 16 -15.06 8.73 -7.09
N LEU A 17 -14.29 9.78 -7.40
CA LEU A 17 -12.83 9.70 -7.48
C LEU A 17 -12.18 10.31 -6.25
N ILE A 18 -11.62 9.45 -5.39
CA ILE A 18 -10.80 9.86 -4.25
C ILE A 18 -9.35 10.06 -4.71
N LEU A 19 -8.80 11.25 -4.45
CA LEU A 19 -7.39 11.58 -4.69
C LEU A 19 -6.60 11.55 -3.39
N HIS A 20 -5.69 10.59 -3.28
CA HIS A 20 -4.67 10.54 -2.23
C HIS A 20 -3.48 11.37 -2.72
N ARG A 21 -2.88 12.18 -1.85
CA ARG A 21 -1.74 13.04 -2.22
C ARG A 21 -0.49 12.50 -1.58
N ASP A 22 0.41 11.98 -2.40
CA ASP A 22 1.72 11.53 -1.96
C ASP A 22 2.74 11.52 -3.10
N ASN A 23 4.02 11.63 -2.76
CA ASN A 23 5.15 11.51 -3.66
C ASN A 23 5.71 10.10 -3.59
N LEU A 24 5.10 9.18 -4.34
CA LEU A 24 5.54 7.79 -4.43
C LEU A 24 6.97 7.68 -4.96
N HIS A 25 7.78 6.83 -4.34
CA HIS A 25 9.10 6.50 -4.86
C HIS A 25 9.00 5.54 -6.06
N THR A 26 10.01 5.55 -6.93
CA THR A 26 9.97 4.80 -8.20
C THR A 26 9.89 3.29 -8.03
N ASP A 27 10.45 2.76 -6.94
CA ASP A 27 10.37 1.34 -6.56
C ASP A 27 9.01 0.94 -5.95
N GLU A 28 8.14 1.91 -5.66
CA GLU A 28 6.78 1.70 -5.18
C GLU A 28 5.76 1.63 -6.32
N ILE A 29 6.21 1.79 -7.56
CA ILE A 29 5.37 1.86 -8.76
C ILE A 29 5.75 0.72 -9.71
N VAL A 30 4.74 0.00 -10.20
CA VAL A 30 4.89 -1.02 -11.23
C VAL A 30 3.94 -0.77 -12.41
N MET A 31 4.34 -1.24 -13.59
CA MET A 31 3.49 -1.21 -14.77
C MET A 31 2.61 -2.47 -14.82
N LYS A 32 1.29 -2.27 -14.87
CA LYS A 32 0.32 -3.35 -15.04
C LYS A 32 -0.68 -2.96 -16.13
N GLN A 33 -0.73 -3.74 -17.21
CA GLN A 33 -1.67 -3.55 -18.33
C GLN A 33 -1.67 -2.11 -18.88
N GLY A 34 -0.48 -1.48 -18.99
CA GLY A 34 -0.34 -0.11 -19.50
C GLY A 34 -0.55 1.00 -18.48
N TYR A 35 -0.86 0.67 -17.22
CA TYR A 35 -1.05 1.65 -16.14
C TYR A 35 0.06 1.55 -15.08
N LYS A 36 0.39 2.70 -14.49
CA LYS A 36 1.20 2.76 -13.25
C LYS A 36 0.30 2.45 -12.06
N VAL A 37 0.66 1.43 -11.30
CA VAL A 37 -0.03 1.04 -10.06
C VAL A 37 0.98 0.93 -8.92
N THR A 38 0.53 0.98 -7.68
CA THR A 38 1.40 0.75 -6.53
C THR A 38 1.82 -0.71 -6.44
N THR A 39 3.02 -0.97 -5.90
CA THR A 39 3.43 -2.34 -5.54
C THR A 39 2.49 -2.89 -4.46
N PRO A 40 2.33 -4.22 -4.36
CA PRO A 40 1.55 -4.82 -3.28
C PRO A 40 1.98 -4.37 -1.88
N LEU A 41 3.30 -4.25 -1.65
CA LEU A 41 3.83 -3.72 -0.38
C LEU A 41 3.35 -2.29 -0.14
N ARG A 42 3.50 -1.39 -1.11
CA ARG A 42 3.06 0.00 -0.98
C ARG A 42 1.55 0.08 -0.73
N THR A 43 0.75 -0.67 -1.49
CA THR A 43 -0.71 -0.71 -1.29
C THR A 43 -1.08 -1.15 0.13
N LEU A 44 -0.40 -2.15 0.69
CA LEU A 44 -0.66 -2.61 2.05
C LEU A 44 -0.30 -1.56 3.10
N ILE A 45 0.81 -0.83 2.92
CA ILE A 45 1.16 0.30 3.79
C ILE A 45 0.06 1.37 3.76
N ASP A 46 -0.38 1.77 2.56
CA ASP A 46 -1.42 2.80 2.39
C ASP A 46 -2.72 2.44 3.13
N VAL A 47 -3.22 1.22 2.93
CA VAL A 47 -4.50 0.81 3.53
C VAL A 47 -4.41 0.57 5.03
N LEU A 48 -3.24 0.18 5.54
CA LEU A 48 -2.99 0.02 6.97
C LEU A 48 -2.88 1.37 7.69
N GLU A 49 -2.35 2.39 7.01
CA GLU A 49 -2.27 3.76 7.51
C GLU A 49 -3.64 4.44 7.51
N ASP A 50 -4.35 4.40 6.37
CA ASP A 50 -5.65 5.07 6.23
C ASP A 50 -6.80 4.37 6.99
N SER A 51 -6.60 3.14 7.49
CA SER A 51 -7.57 2.35 8.28
C SER A 51 -8.97 2.24 7.63
N VAL A 52 -9.03 2.21 6.30
CA VAL A 52 -10.28 2.22 5.51
C VAL A 52 -10.93 0.84 5.43
N LEU A 53 -10.15 -0.23 5.63
CA LEU A 53 -10.59 -1.61 5.52
C LEU A 53 -10.84 -2.22 6.90
N SER A 54 -11.74 -3.20 6.97
CA SER A 54 -11.91 -4.02 8.17
C SER A 54 -10.65 -4.86 8.45
N GLU A 55 -10.44 -5.22 9.72
CA GLU A 55 -9.28 -6.04 10.13
C GLU A 55 -9.22 -7.37 9.38
N ASP A 56 -10.38 -7.99 9.14
CA ASP A 56 -10.47 -9.27 8.42
C ASP A 56 -9.99 -9.13 6.97
N LEU A 57 -10.39 -8.07 6.27
CA LEU A 57 -9.97 -7.81 4.89
C LEU A 57 -8.49 -7.48 4.82
N LEU A 58 -7.97 -6.73 5.80
CA LEU A 58 -6.54 -6.46 5.91
C LEU A 58 -5.74 -7.75 6.12
N MET A 59 -6.17 -8.58 7.06
CA MET A 59 -5.52 -9.87 7.34
C MET A 59 -5.52 -10.77 6.11
N GLN A 60 -6.67 -10.90 5.43
CA GLN A 60 -6.77 -11.67 4.18
C GLN A 60 -5.81 -11.15 3.10
N ALA A 61 -5.75 -9.82 2.90
CA ALA A 61 -4.85 -9.23 1.90
C ALA A 61 -3.37 -9.47 2.22
N VAL A 62 -2.98 -9.36 3.50
CA VAL A 62 -1.61 -9.63 3.96
C VAL A 62 -1.25 -11.11 3.76
N GLN A 63 -2.14 -12.02 4.15
CA GLN A 63 -1.96 -13.46 3.98
C GLN A 63 -1.78 -13.84 2.51
N ASP A 64 -2.65 -13.32 1.64
CA ASP A 64 -2.60 -13.56 0.20
C ASP A 64 -1.32 -13.04 -0.44
N ALA A 65 -0.92 -11.81 -0.09
CA ALA A 65 0.29 -11.20 -0.60
C ALA A 65 1.54 -11.98 -0.17
N LYS A 66 1.61 -12.39 1.11
CA LYS A 66 2.70 -13.22 1.63
C LYS A 66 2.75 -14.58 0.93
N LYS A 67 1.61 -15.27 0.83
CA LYS A 67 1.50 -16.60 0.20
C LYS A 67 1.94 -16.59 -1.27
N LYS A 68 1.64 -15.50 -1.99
CA LYS A 68 2.03 -15.29 -3.38
C LYS A 68 3.47 -14.77 -3.55
N GLY A 69 4.21 -14.55 -2.46
CA GLY A 69 5.58 -14.01 -2.50
C GLY A 69 5.66 -12.55 -2.94
N LEU A 70 4.55 -11.81 -2.86
CA LEU A 70 4.46 -10.41 -3.28
C LEU A 70 5.04 -9.44 -2.23
N ILE A 71 5.14 -9.90 -0.98
CA ILE A 71 5.78 -9.20 0.12
C ILE A 71 6.70 -10.16 0.88
N THR A 72 7.78 -9.62 1.44
CA THR A 72 8.72 -10.38 2.28
C THR A 72 9.10 -9.55 3.50
N LYS A 73 9.49 -10.22 4.60
CA LYS A 73 10.01 -9.56 5.80
C LYS A 73 11.18 -8.62 5.47
N TYR A 74 12.12 -9.11 4.66
CA TYR A 74 13.27 -8.32 4.20
C TYR A 74 12.84 -7.04 3.45
N ALA A 75 11.87 -7.13 2.54
CA ALA A 75 11.41 -5.97 1.78
C ALA A 75 10.75 -4.89 2.68
N ILE A 76 10.12 -5.30 3.78
CA ILE A 76 9.54 -4.38 4.77
C ILE A 76 10.66 -3.73 5.59
N GLU A 77 11.56 -4.53 6.15
CA GLU A 77 12.66 -4.05 7.00
C GLU A 77 13.67 -3.17 6.26
N ALA A 78 13.92 -3.46 4.98
CA ALA A 78 14.81 -2.67 4.13
C ALA A 78 14.23 -1.29 3.78
N ASN A 79 12.91 -1.08 3.94
CA ASN A 79 12.23 0.16 3.57
C ASN A 79 11.99 1.05 4.80
N GLN A 80 13.01 1.82 5.19
CA GLN A 80 12.95 2.75 6.34
C GLN A 80 12.04 3.98 6.13
N ARG A 81 11.45 4.12 4.93
CA ARG A 81 10.56 5.24 4.57
C ARG A 81 9.15 5.07 5.15
N TYR A 82 8.75 3.84 5.47
CA TYR A 82 7.42 3.58 6.01
C TYR A 82 7.33 3.95 7.49
N PRO A 83 6.16 4.43 7.96
CA PRO A 83 5.96 4.67 9.38
C PRO A 83 6.23 3.39 10.18
N ALA A 84 7.11 3.47 11.19
CA ALA A 84 7.55 2.31 11.97
C ALA A 84 6.37 1.48 12.52
N LYS A 85 5.36 2.17 13.07
CA LYS A 85 4.14 1.53 13.60
C LYS A 85 3.37 0.73 12.53
N VAL A 86 3.32 1.22 11.29
CA VAL A 86 2.63 0.53 10.19
C VAL A 86 3.44 -0.68 9.73
N ALA A 87 4.76 -0.54 9.62
CA ALA A 87 5.66 -1.65 9.29
C ALA A 87 5.62 -2.76 10.36
N GLU A 88 5.66 -2.40 11.65
CA GLU A 88 5.52 -3.33 12.78
C GLU A 88 4.18 -4.07 12.74
N ARG A 89 3.08 -3.33 12.48
CA ARG A 89 1.75 -3.94 12.34
C ARG A 89 1.71 -4.93 11.18
N LEU A 90 2.25 -4.58 10.02
CA LEU A 90 2.32 -5.46 8.86
C LEU A 90 3.14 -6.73 9.16
N LEU A 91 4.30 -6.59 9.81
CA LEU A 91 5.13 -7.72 10.23
C LEU A 91 4.39 -8.65 11.19
N LYS A 92 3.68 -8.08 12.17
CA LYS A 92 2.86 -8.87 13.11
C LYS A 92 1.76 -9.66 12.38
N MET A 93 1.02 -9.01 11.48
CA MET A 93 -0.01 -9.69 10.66
C MET A 93 0.61 -10.78 9.77
N MET A 94 1.82 -10.57 9.26
CA MET A 94 2.54 -11.59 8.52
C MET A 94 2.94 -12.79 9.40
N GLU A 95 3.26 -12.60 10.68
CA GLU A 95 3.60 -13.71 11.59
C GLU A 95 2.36 -14.51 12.01
N GLU A 96 1.24 -13.82 12.27
CA GLU A 96 -0.05 -14.44 12.61
C GLU A 96 -0.64 -15.29 11.48
N ALA A 97 -0.24 -15.04 10.23
CA ALA A 97 -0.62 -15.82 9.06
C ALA A 97 -0.13 -17.30 9.05
N TYR A 98 0.53 -17.76 10.11
CA TYR A 98 0.95 -19.15 10.32
C TYR A 98 0.20 -19.88 11.45
N GLY A 99 -0.72 -19.21 12.16
CA GLY A 99 -1.61 -19.83 13.16
C GLY A 99 -2.93 -20.30 12.55
#